data_AF-A0A090MN12-F1
#
_entry.id   AF-A0A090MN12-F1
#
_cell.length_a   1.000
_cell.length_b   1.000
_cell.length_c   1.000
_cell.angle_alpha   90.00
_cell.angle_beta   90.00
_cell.angle_gamma   90.00
#
_symmetry.space_group_name_H-M   'P 1'
#
loop_
_entity.id
_entity.type
_entity.pdbx_description
1 polymer ?
#
loop_
_entity_poly.entity_id
_entity_poly.type
_entity_poly.pdbx_seq_one_letter_code
_entity_poly.pdbx_strand_id
1 'polypeptide(L)'
;MKIRSQIAMVLNLDKCIGCHTCSVTCKNVWTSREGMEYAWFNNVETKPGIGYPKDWENQKRWKGGWVRRRDGSIAPRIGGKWRVLSYNFV
;
A
#
# COMPACT_ATOMS: atom_id res chain seq x y z
N MET A 1 11.87 4.65 -27.38
CA MET A 1 12.63 4.02 -26.29
C MET A 1 13.06 5.09 -25.31
N LYS A 2 12.69 4.99 -24.02
CA LYS A 2 13.07 5.99 -22.99
C LYS A 2 13.69 5.23 -21.81
N ILE A 3 15.02 5.15 -21.78
CA ILE A 3 15.76 4.43 -20.72
C ILE A 3 15.59 5.18 -19.39
N ARG A 4 15.32 4.43 -18.32
CA ARG A 4 15.21 4.90 -16.94
C ARG A 4 15.84 3.88 -16.00
N SER A 5 16.23 4.31 -14.81
CA SER A 5 16.78 3.46 -13.74
C SER A 5 15.98 3.60 -12.46
N GLN A 6 15.80 2.50 -11.73
CA GLN A 6 15.13 2.46 -10.42
C GLN A 6 15.82 1.41 -9.54
N ILE A 7 16.07 1.76 -8.27
CA ILE A 7 16.58 0.81 -7.27
C ILE A 7 15.41 -0.08 -6.82
N ALA A 8 15.60 -1.39 -6.84
CA ALA A 8 14.61 -2.38 -6.44
C ALA A 8 15.03 -3.13 -5.16
N MET A 9 14.07 -3.82 -4.55
CA MET A 9 14.26 -4.60 -3.33
C MET A 9 13.69 -6.01 -3.54
N VAL A 10 14.35 -7.00 -2.93
CA VAL A 10 13.89 -8.40 -2.90
C VAL A 10 13.80 -8.84 -1.44
N LEU A 11 12.68 -9.43 -1.06
CA LEU A 11 12.45 -10.03 0.26
C LEU A 11 12.32 -11.54 0.09
N ASN A 12 13.28 -12.31 0.62
CA ASN A 12 13.19 -13.78 0.62
C ASN A 12 12.32 -14.24 1.80
N LEU A 13 11.11 -14.71 1.50
CA LEU A 13 10.15 -15.14 2.50
C LEU A 13 10.52 -16.45 3.21
N ASP A 14 11.38 -17.28 2.60
CA ASP A 14 11.91 -18.50 3.24
C ASP A 14 12.86 -18.18 4.41
N LYS A 15 13.55 -17.04 4.33
CA LYS A 15 14.45 -16.56 5.38
C LYS A 15 13.80 -15.54 6.33
N CYS A 16 12.54 -15.23 6.13
CA CYS A 16 11.83 -14.27 6.96
C CYS A 16 11.46 -14.93 8.30
N ILE A 17 11.85 -14.31 9.41
CA ILE A 17 11.56 -14.80 10.77
C ILE A 17 10.48 -14.00 11.49
N GLY A 18 9.84 -13.04 10.81
CA GLY A 18 8.74 -12.26 11.38
C GLY A 18 9.10 -11.44 12.64
N CYS A 19 10.35 -11.00 12.80
CA CYS A 19 10.82 -10.37 14.04
C CYS A 19 10.46 -8.88 14.23
N HIS A 20 9.85 -8.23 13.24
CA HIS A 20 9.46 -6.80 13.26
C HIS A 20 10.60 -5.78 13.44
N THR A 21 11.88 -6.18 13.41
CA THR A 21 13.01 -5.23 13.52
C THR A 21 12.99 -4.14 12.44
N CYS A 22 12.61 -4.52 11.21
CA CYS A 22 12.47 -3.58 10.09
C CYS A 22 11.34 -2.54 10.31
N SER A 23 10.30 -2.90 11.06
CA SER A 23 9.21 -2.00 11.42
C SER A 23 9.64 -1.00 12.49
N VAL A 24 10.27 -1.46 13.56
CA VAL A 24 10.67 -0.61 14.70
C VAL A 24 11.72 0.42 14.28
N THR A 25 12.72 0.00 13.51
CA THR A 25 13.75 0.91 12.99
C THR A 25 13.14 2.00 12.10
N CYS A 26 12.23 1.62 11.20
CA CYS A 26 11.50 2.58 10.36
C CYS A 26 10.65 3.55 11.19
N LYS A 27 9.93 3.02 12.20
CA LYS A 27 9.09 3.80 13.10
C LYS A 27 9.87 4.90 13.81
N ASN A 28 10.95 4.50 14.48
CA ASN A 28 11.77 5.39 15.30
C ASN A 28 12.35 6.55 14.50
N VAL A 29 12.77 6.29 13.26
CA VAL A 29 13.39 7.31 12.41
C VAL A 29 12.34 8.22 11.78
N TRP A 30 11.20 7.69 11.31
CA TRP A 30 10.33 8.41 10.38
C TRP A 30 8.95 8.79 10.93
N THR A 31 8.33 7.95 11.75
CA THR A 31 6.91 8.07 12.10
C THR A 31 6.62 8.11 13.62
N SER A 32 7.57 8.62 14.41
CA SER A 32 7.39 8.85 15.86
C SER A 32 6.73 10.19 16.23
N ARG A 33 6.38 11.02 15.25
CA ARG A 33 5.77 12.34 15.47
C ARG A 33 4.26 12.22 15.70
N GLU A 34 3.71 13.23 16.39
CA GLU A 34 2.28 13.34 16.62
C GLU A 34 1.47 13.32 15.32
N GLY A 35 0.38 12.56 15.30
CA GLY A 35 -0.47 12.31 14.14
C GLY A 35 -0.02 11.17 13.22
N MET A 36 1.14 10.56 13.47
CA MET A 36 1.70 9.45 12.68
C MET A 36 2.06 8.23 13.54
N GLU A 37 1.72 8.22 14.82
CA GLU A 37 2.04 7.17 15.78
C GLU A 37 1.36 5.85 15.43
N TYR A 38 0.20 5.90 14.80
CA TYR A 38 -0.47 4.71 14.28
C TYR A 38 0.15 4.20 12.97
N ALA A 39 0.90 5.03 12.25
CA ALA A 39 1.40 4.72 10.91
C ALA A 39 2.71 3.92 10.94
N TRP A 40 2.70 2.80 10.22
CA TRP A 40 3.84 1.92 10.02
C TRP A 40 4.16 1.87 8.52
N PHE A 41 5.16 2.63 8.08
CA PHE A 41 5.57 2.62 6.66
C PHE A 41 6.11 1.26 6.23
N ASN A 42 6.76 0.55 7.14
CA ASN A 42 7.17 -0.84 6.96
C ASN A 42 6.51 -1.70 8.04
N ASN A 43 5.55 -2.54 7.66
CA ASN A 43 4.85 -3.46 8.56
C ASN A 43 5.07 -4.91 8.14
N VAL A 44 5.04 -5.81 9.12
CA VAL A 44 5.09 -7.26 8.92
C VAL A 44 3.74 -7.85 9.31
N GLU A 45 3.21 -8.75 8.48
CA GLU A 45 1.91 -9.39 8.70
C GLU A 45 2.07 -10.92 8.67
N THR A 46 1.47 -11.60 9.65
CA THR A 46 1.40 -13.07 9.66
C THR A 46 0.24 -13.55 8.78
N LYS A 47 0.50 -14.56 7.96
CA LYS A 47 -0.53 -15.24 7.16
C LYS A 47 -0.78 -16.65 7.71
N PRO A 48 -2.04 -17.12 7.75
CA PRO A 48 -3.27 -16.43 7.31
C PRO A 48 -3.67 -15.26 8.22
N GLY A 49 -4.14 -14.16 7.64
CA GLY A 49 -4.49 -12.95 8.40
C GLY A 49 -5.01 -11.80 7.52
N ILE A 50 -5.75 -10.85 8.14
CA ILE A 50 -6.42 -9.73 7.46
C ILE A 50 -5.53 -8.50 7.19
N GLY A 51 -4.35 -8.47 7.79
CA GLY A 51 -3.36 -7.40 7.59
C GLY A 51 -3.68 -6.05 8.24
N TYR A 52 -2.87 -5.06 7.92
CA TYR A 52 -2.96 -3.68 8.37
C TYR A 52 -2.93 -2.69 7.17
N PRO A 53 -3.92 -1.80 7.02
CA PRO A 53 -5.17 -1.75 7.75
C PRO A 53 -6.01 -3.01 7.51
N LYS A 54 -7.01 -3.25 8.36
CA LYS A 54 -7.83 -4.47 8.28
C LYS A 54 -8.41 -4.66 6.88
N ASP A 55 -8.19 -5.85 6.32
CA ASP A 55 -8.76 -6.29 5.03
C ASP A 55 -8.25 -5.46 3.84
N TRP A 56 -7.01 -4.95 3.89
CA TRP A 56 -6.46 -4.07 2.85
C TRP A 56 -6.40 -4.71 1.45
N GLU A 57 -6.31 -6.04 1.37
CA GLU A 57 -6.32 -6.80 0.11
C GLU A 57 -7.68 -6.74 -0.61
N ASN A 58 -8.78 -6.45 0.10
CA ASN A 58 -10.13 -6.42 -0.44
C ASN A 58 -10.43 -5.14 -1.24
N GLN A 59 -10.15 -5.18 -2.54
CA GLN A 59 -10.38 -4.05 -3.44
C GLN A 59 -11.86 -3.81 -3.79
N LYS A 60 -12.78 -4.71 -3.41
CA LYS A 60 -14.22 -4.42 -3.48
C LYS A 60 -14.61 -3.40 -2.41
N ARG A 61 -13.95 -3.43 -1.24
CA ARG A 61 -14.11 -2.47 -0.16
C ARG A 61 -13.28 -1.20 -0.38
N TRP A 62 -11.96 -1.35 -0.54
CA TRP A 62 -11.01 -0.22 -0.49
C TRP A 62 -10.78 0.52 -1.82
N LYS A 63 -11.25 -0.05 -2.93
CA LYS A 63 -11.18 0.57 -4.27
C LYS A 63 -9.76 0.99 -4.70
N GLY A 64 -8.72 0.30 -4.25
CA GLY A 64 -7.33 0.53 -4.64
C GLY A 64 -6.98 -0.02 -6.02
N GLY A 65 -5.88 0.51 -6.58
CA GLY A 65 -5.31 0.07 -7.85
C GLY A 65 -6.11 0.47 -9.10
N TRP A 66 -5.90 -0.28 -10.17
CA TRP A 66 -6.44 -0.01 -11.51
C TRP A 66 -7.40 -1.11 -11.96
N VAL A 67 -8.28 -0.76 -12.90
CA VAL A 67 -9.13 -1.70 -13.64
C VAL A 67 -8.86 -1.54 -15.13
N ARG A 68 -8.86 -2.66 -15.85
CA ARG A 68 -8.79 -2.69 -17.31
C ARG A 68 -10.21 -2.69 -17.89
N ARG A 69 -10.50 -1.74 -18.76
CA ARG A 69 -11.79 -1.62 -19.47
C ARG A 69 -11.84 -2.55 -20.68
N ARG A 70 -13.05 -2.70 -21.25
CA ARG A 70 -13.28 -3.54 -22.44
C ARG A 70 -12.52 -3.04 -23.67
N ASP A 71 -12.31 -1.72 -23.77
CA ASP A 71 -11.51 -1.07 -24.82
C ASP A 71 -10.00 -1.21 -24.62
N GLY A 72 -9.55 -1.90 -23.56
CA GLY A 72 -8.14 -2.09 -23.22
C GLY A 72 -7.52 -0.93 -22.45
N SER A 73 -8.21 0.19 -22.29
CA SER A 73 -7.74 1.32 -21.49
C SER A 73 -7.76 0.99 -19.98
N ILE A 74 -6.91 1.68 -19.21
CA ILE A 74 -6.89 1.56 -17.74
C ILE A 74 -7.59 2.73 -17.08
N ALA A 75 -8.29 2.47 -15.99
CA ALA A 75 -8.91 3.49 -15.15
C ALA A 75 -8.64 3.20 -13.67
N PRO A 76 -8.49 4.23 -12.81
CA PRO A 76 -8.41 4.01 -11.37
C PRO A 76 -9.68 3.33 -10.87
N ARG A 77 -9.54 2.34 -9.98
CA ARG A 77 -10.70 1.63 -9.41
C ARG A 77 -11.60 2.54 -8.58
N ILE A 78 -11.02 3.57 -7.96
CA ILE A 78 -11.73 4.61 -7.21
C ILE A 78 -12.66 5.47 -8.10
N GLY A 79 -12.36 5.61 -9.39
CA GLY A 79 -13.14 6.40 -10.34
C GLY A 79 -12.30 7.27 -11.27
N GLY A 80 -12.96 7.88 -12.27
CA GLY A 80 -12.35 8.92 -13.12
C GLY A 80 -12.18 10.25 -12.37
N LYS A 81 -11.46 11.21 -12.98
CA LYS A 81 -11.09 12.50 -12.36
C LYS A 81 -12.25 13.20 -11.63
N TRP A 82 -13.40 13.38 -12.29
CA TRP A 82 -14.57 14.05 -11.71
C TRP A 82 -15.16 13.31 -10.51
N ARG A 83 -15.20 11.97 -10.56
CA ARG A 83 -15.67 11.14 -9.44
C ARG A 83 -14.70 11.18 -8.27
N VAL A 84 -13.38 11.27 -8.53
CA VAL A 84 -12.40 11.43 -7.45
C VAL A 84 -12.55 12.80 -6.79
N LEU A 85 -12.74 13.85 -7.57
CA LEU A 85 -12.95 15.21 -7.05
C LEU A 85 -14.19 15.33 -6.17
N SER A 86 -15.28 14.63 -6.51
CA SER A 86 -16.50 14.66 -5.68
C SER A 86 -16.30 14.10 -4.26
N TYR A 87 -15.28 13.24 -4.04
CA TYR A 87 -15.00 12.71 -2.70
C TYR A 87 -14.40 13.74 -1.73
N ASN A 88 -13.87 14.87 -2.22
CA ASN A 88 -13.29 15.89 -1.34
C ASN A 88 -14.34 16.77 -0.62
N PHE A 89 -15.63 16.62 -0.96
CA PHE A 89 -16.73 17.37 -0.38
C PHE A 89 -17.58 16.52 0.58
N VAL A 90 -17.10 15.32 0.91
CA VAL A 90 -17.70 14.39 1.86
C VAL A 90 -16.81 14.32 3.10
#